data_AF-A0A5C8TZ46-F1
#
_entry.id   AF-A0A5C8TZ46-F1
#
_cell.length_a   1.000
_cell.length_b   1.000
_cell.length_c   1.000
_cell.angle_alpha   90.00
_cell.angle_beta   90.00
_cell.angle_gamma   90.00
#
_symmetry.space_group_name_H-M   'P 1'
#
loop_
_entity.id
_entity.type
_entity.pdbx_description
1 polymer ?
#
loop_
_entity_poly.entity_id
_entity_poly.type
_entity_poly.pdbx_seq_one_letter_code
_entity_poly.pdbx_strand_id
1 'polypeptide(L)'
;MTDQVADDAIFGLDTPLDKCHDIMLALGAKLVEPERWLMGSKWFDYRWLNPVHATYLFADAYRDVYKRMFKENMDSAKAEYVKGIKSADPFDMKQADRDRVGLWKARQMADGMGMPYDVFIAIAMHWSLRKCKKDYLPRPSHLYNFDLLTAVNETWEDRQTGILYVGKDDRFKNERYAASPIQDAHHEWLLNQIGKRSNPARLIANLVYTAQMLPAEKIVGRFGPEVMQRADDVR
;
A
#
# COMPACT_ATOMS: atom_id res chain seq x y z
N MET A 1 14.64 20.20 7.34
CA MET A 1 13.27 20.73 7.47
C MET A 1 12.38 19.54 7.76
N THR A 2 12.16 19.30 9.05
CA THR A 2 11.41 18.18 9.59
C THR A 2 9.94 18.54 9.58
N ASP A 3 9.22 18.08 8.56
CA ASP A 3 7.76 18.05 8.61
C ASP A 3 7.35 16.93 9.57
N GLN A 4 6.99 17.35 10.78
CA GLN A 4 6.12 16.59 11.66
C GLN A 4 4.80 16.40 10.89
N VAL A 5 4.61 15.21 10.34
CA VAL A 5 3.28 14.75 9.94
C VAL A 5 2.49 14.67 11.23
N ALA A 6 1.52 15.58 11.40
CA ALA A 6 0.54 15.49 12.46
C ALA A 6 -0.02 14.07 12.44
N ASP A 7 0.03 13.40 13.59
CA ASP A 7 -0.51 12.06 13.81
C ASP A 7 -2.04 12.17 13.83
N ASP A 8 -2.63 12.51 12.69
CA ASP A 8 -4.06 12.50 12.48
C ASP A 8 -4.50 11.03 12.58
N ALA A 9 -5.02 10.66 13.75
CA ALA A 9 -5.47 9.32 14.04
C ALA A 9 -6.47 8.88 12.95
N ILE A 10 -6.08 7.88 12.16
CA ILE A 10 -6.89 7.37 11.05
C ILE A 10 -8.18 6.79 11.63
N PHE A 11 -9.31 7.31 11.16
CA PHE A 11 -10.63 6.92 11.64
C PHE A 11 -10.84 5.40 11.59
N GLY A 12 -11.21 4.81 12.73
CA GLY A 12 -11.62 3.41 12.82
C GLY A 12 -10.47 2.40 12.95
N LEU A 13 -9.20 2.82 12.97
CA LEU A 13 -8.08 1.89 13.26
C LEU A 13 -8.06 1.37 14.69
N ASP A 14 -8.71 2.06 15.62
CA ASP A 14 -8.90 1.66 17.01
C ASP A 14 -10.15 0.77 17.22
N THR A 15 -10.86 0.41 16.15
CA THR A 15 -12.07 -0.43 16.23
C THR A 15 -11.73 -1.76 16.94
N PRO A 16 -12.44 -2.11 18.03
CA PRO A 16 -12.24 -3.38 18.72
C PRO A 16 -12.43 -4.61 17.82
N LEU A 17 -11.68 -5.69 18.07
CA LEU A 17 -11.64 -6.87 17.21
C LEU A 17 -12.97 -7.63 17.13
N ASP A 18 -13.76 -7.62 18.21
CA ASP A 18 -15.13 -8.13 18.24
C ASP A 18 -16.04 -7.35 17.27
N LYS A 19 -15.96 -6.02 17.28
CA LYS A 19 -16.69 -5.19 16.32
C LYS A 19 -16.19 -5.39 14.88
N CYS A 20 -14.89 -5.61 14.68
CA CYS A 20 -14.37 -5.99 13.36
C CYS A 20 -14.97 -7.31 12.87
N HIS A 21 -15.12 -8.30 13.76
CA HIS A 21 -15.76 -9.56 13.44
C HIS A 21 -17.23 -9.37 13.02
N ASP A 22 -18.01 -8.57 13.77
CA ASP A 22 -19.40 -8.27 13.43
C ASP A 22 -19.55 -7.60 12.06
N ILE A 23 -18.65 -6.65 11.74
CA ILE A 23 -18.60 -6.00 10.42
C ILE A 23 -18.36 -7.03 9.32
N MET A 24 -17.40 -7.95 9.53
CA MET A 24 -17.09 -9.00 8.56
C MET A 24 -18.27 -9.95 8.35
N LEU A 25 -19.01 -10.31 9.42
CA LEU A 25 -20.23 -11.11 9.31
C LEU A 25 -21.31 -10.37 8.50
N ALA A 26 -21.49 -9.07 8.75
CA ALA A 26 -22.47 -8.24 8.05
C ALA A 26 -22.17 -8.05 6.55
N LEU A 27 -20.90 -8.08 6.14
CA LEU A 27 -20.50 -8.06 4.72
C LEU A 27 -20.85 -9.37 3.99
N GLY A 28 -20.96 -10.47 4.72
CA GLY A 28 -21.29 -11.79 4.19
C GLY A 28 -20.08 -12.58 3.67
N ALA A 29 -20.18 -13.90 3.80
CA ALA A 29 -19.08 -14.84 3.56
C ALA A 29 -18.40 -14.70 2.20
N LYS A 30 -19.16 -14.39 1.14
CA LYS A 30 -18.62 -14.26 -0.23
C LYS A 30 -17.61 -13.12 -0.37
N LEU A 31 -17.79 -12.02 0.34
CA LEU A 31 -16.84 -10.91 0.31
C LEU A 31 -15.63 -11.16 1.20
N VAL A 32 -15.79 -11.94 2.27
CA VAL A 32 -14.75 -12.22 3.25
C VAL A 32 -13.85 -13.39 2.87
N GLU A 33 -14.36 -14.36 2.10
CA GLU A 33 -13.61 -15.58 1.74
C GLU A 33 -12.20 -15.30 1.17
N PRO A 34 -11.99 -14.30 0.28
CA PRO A 34 -10.66 -14.02 -0.25
C PRO A 34 -9.63 -13.56 0.81
N GLU A 35 -10.07 -13.03 1.96
CA GLU A 35 -9.15 -12.51 3.00
C GLU A 35 -8.11 -13.52 3.44
N ARG A 36 -8.48 -14.80 3.48
CA ARG A 36 -7.58 -15.88 3.91
C ARG A 36 -6.27 -15.92 3.10
N TRP A 37 -6.34 -15.63 1.80
CA TRP A 37 -5.22 -15.67 0.89
C TRP A 37 -4.51 -14.31 0.85
N LEU A 38 -5.29 -13.24 0.98
CA LEU A 38 -4.78 -11.87 0.91
C LEU A 38 -3.82 -11.54 2.06
N MET A 39 -3.99 -12.13 3.24
CA MET A 39 -3.09 -11.89 4.39
C MET A 39 -1.60 -12.10 4.07
N GLY A 40 -1.28 -13.05 3.18
CA GLY A 40 0.09 -13.31 2.74
C GLY A 40 0.58 -12.43 1.59
N SER A 41 -0.33 -11.81 0.84
CA SER A 41 0.00 -11.00 -0.35
C SER A 41 0.00 -9.50 -0.08
N LYS A 42 -0.65 -9.01 1.00
CA LYS A 42 -0.73 -7.57 1.30
C LYS A 42 0.65 -6.92 1.33
N TRP A 43 0.66 -5.62 1.08
CA TRP A 43 1.83 -4.80 1.41
C TRP A 43 2.21 -5.01 2.88
N PHE A 44 3.52 -5.05 3.14
CA PHE A 44 4.08 -5.59 4.38
C PHE A 44 3.53 -4.90 5.64
N ASP A 45 3.41 -3.56 5.61
CA ASP A 45 2.88 -2.77 6.73
C ASP A 45 1.45 -3.15 7.12
N TYR A 46 0.67 -3.70 6.18
CA TYR A 46 -0.75 -4.00 6.38
C TYR A 46 -1.01 -5.44 6.81
N ARG A 47 0.03 -6.29 6.86
CA ARG A 47 -0.14 -7.73 7.17
C ARG A 47 -0.54 -8.02 8.61
N TRP A 48 -0.29 -7.07 9.53
CA TRP A 48 -0.78 -7.15 10.91
C TRP A 48 -2.18 -6.58 11.10
N LEU A 49 -2.75 -5.92 10.09
CA LEU A 49 -4.06 -5.31 10.19
C LEU A 49 -5.16 -6.34 9.96
N ASN A 50 -6.18 -6.28 10.80
CA ASN A 50 -7.45 -6.93 10.50
C ASN A 50 -8.02 -6.36 9.17
N PRO A 51 -8.70 -7.15 8.33
CA PRO A 51 -9.31 -6.67 7.09
C PRO A 51 -10.18 -5.40 7.23
N VAL A 52 -10.85 -5.23 8.37
CA VAL A 52 -11.64 -4.03 8.69
C VAL A 52 -10.73 -2.81 8.87
N HIS A 53 -9.68 -2.93 9.69
CA HIS A 53 -8.67 -1.87 9.87
C HIS A 53 -7.96 -1.52 8.56
N ALA A 54 -7.60 -2.53 7.77
CA ALA A 54 -7.02 -2.33 6.44
C ALA A 54 -7.98 -1.57 5.49
N THR A 55 -9.29 -1.80 5.62
CA THR A 55 -10.29 -1.07 4.81
C THR A 55 -10.46 0.37 5.28
N TYR A 56 -10.39 0.64 6.60
CA TYR A 56 -10.33 2.01 7.11
C TYR A 56 -9.11 2.75 6.57
N LEU A 57 -7.93 2.13 6.65
CA LEU A 57 -6.68 2.67 6.10
C LEU A 57 -6.78 2.93 4.59
N PHE A 58 -7.38 2.00 3.83
CA PHE A 58 -7.61 2.18 2.40
C PHE A 58 -8.56 3.35 2.10
N ALA A 59 -9.64 3.49 2.88
CA ALA A 59 -10.60 4.58 2.70
C ALA A 59 -9.98 5.94 3.00
N ASP A 60 -9.09 6.01 3.98
CA ASP A 60 -8.32 7.21 4.29
C ASP A 60 -7.37 7.59 3.16
N ALA A 61 -6.52 6.65 2.73
CA ALA A 61 -5.64 6.82 1.57
C ALA A 61 -6.43 7.21 0.30
N TYR A 62 -7.63 6.66 0.11
CA TYR A 62 -8.50 7.03 -0.99
C TYR A 62 -8.90 8.50 -0.95
N ARG A 63 -9.31 9.01 0.22
CA ARG A 63 -9.73 10.42 0.37
C ARG A 63 -8.58 11.36 0.06
N ASP A 64 -7.39 11.06 0.57
CA ASP A 64 -6.20 11.89 0.36
C ASP A 64 -5.78 11.92 -1.10
N VAL A 65 -5.69 10.75 -1.73
CA VAL A 65 -5.37 10.66 -3.16
C VAL A 65 -6.47 11.33 -3.99
N TYR A 66 -7.75 11.14 -3.66
CA TYR A 66 -8.86 11.78 -4.37
C TYR A 66 -8.76 13.31 -4.32
N LYS A 67 -8.54 13.89 -3.13
CA LYS A 67 -8.37 15.34 -2.96
C LYS A 67 -7.18 15.87 -3.76
N ARG A 68 -6.02 15.20 -3.67
CA ARG A 68 -4.81 15.57 -4.43
C ARG A 68 -5.07 15.53 -5.93
N MET A 69 -5.65 14.44 -6.43
CA MET A 69 -5.94 14.27 -7.86
C MET A 69 -6.97 15.28 -8.35
N PHE A 70 -7.97 15.62 -7.54
CA PHE A 70 -8.98 16.62 -7.87
C PHE A 70 -8.36 18.02 -7.97
N LYS A 71 -7.47 18.36 -7.03
CA LYS A 71 -6.72 19.62 -7.01
C LYS A 71 -5.87 19.80 -8.27
N GLU A 72 -5.20 18.73 -8.69
CA GLU A 72 -4.25 18.75 -9.81
C GLU A 72 -4.94 18.73 -11.19
N ASN A 73 -6.07 18.03 -11.33
CA ASN A 73 -6.64 17.73 -12.65
C ASN A 73 -7.99 18.40 -12.91
N MET A 74 -8.65 18.97 -11.89
CA MET A 74 -10.02 19.48 -12.01
C MET A 74 -10.14 20.92 -11.51
N ASP A 75 -10.20 21.12 -10.20
CA ASP A 75 -10.42 22.44 -9.59
C ASP A 75 -9.73 22.50 -8.23
N SER A 76 -8.68 23.31 -8.16
CA SER A 76 -7.86 23.48 -6.96
C SER A 76 -8.63 24.12 -5.80
N ALA A 77 -9.54 25.05 -6.07
CA ALA A 77 -10.28 25.77 -5.04
C ALA A 77 -11.35 24.89 -4.39
N LYS A 78 -11.96 23.98 -5.15
CA LYS A 78 -12.96 23.05 -4.63
C LYS A 78 -12.36 21.81 -3.97
N ALA A 79 -11.07 21.55 -4.17
CA ALA A 79 -10.40 20.33 -3.73
C ALA A 79 -10.46 20.11 -2.21
N GLU A 80 -10.49 21.17 -1.40
CA GLU A 80 -10.56 21.04 0.06
C GLU A 80 -11.91 20.50 0.55
N TYR A 81 -12.97 20.69 -0.23
CA TYR A 81 -14.34 20.32 0.12
C TYR A 81 -14.77 18.97 -0.46
N VAL A 82 -13.99 18.39 -1.39
CA VAL A 82 -14.32 17.07 -1.97
C VAL A 82 -13.89 15.95 -1.03
N LYS A 83 -14.79 14.97 -0.85
CA LYS A 83 -14.55 13.81 0.02
C LYS A 83 -14.33 12.51 -0.76
N GLY A 84 -14.78 12.43 -2.01
CA GLY A 84 -14.76 11.21 -2.83
C GLY A 84 -15.75 10.11 -2.38
N ILE A 85 -15.82 9.85 -1.07
CA ILE A 85 -16.77 8.95 -0.39
C ILE A 85 -17.71 9.81 0.48
N LYS A 86 -18.98 9.41 0.60
CA LYS A 86 -20.00 10.24 1.29
C LYS A 86 -19.84 10.30 2.81
N SER A 87 -19.60 9.17 3.48
CA SER A 87 -19.46 9.13 4.94
C SER A 87 -18.02 8.83 5.38
N ALA A 88 -17.72 9.27 6.61
CA ALA A 88 -16.43 9.11 7.26
C ALA A 88 -16.17 7.63 7.63
N ASP A 89 -17.22 6.91 8.02
CA ASP A 89 -17.17 5.49 8.35
C ASP A 89 -17.52 4.63 7.12
N PRO A 90 -16.56 3.93 6.49
CA PRO A 90 -16.81 3.05 5.34
C PRO A 90 -17.84 1.93 5.60
N PHE A 91 -18.11 1.60 6.86
CA PHE A 91 -19.02 0.52 7.27
C PHE A 91 -20.34 1.02 7.84
N ASP A 92 -20.59 2.33 7.84
CA ASP A 92 -21.88 2.90 8.25
C ASP A 92 -23.01 2.31 7.38
N MET A 93 -23.91 1.58 8.03
CA MET A 93 -25.03 0.86 7.42
C MET A 93 -26.03 1.78 6.71
N LYS A 94 -25.98 3.10 6.95
CA LYS A 94 -26.78 4.10 6.23
C LYS A 94 -26.17 4.46 4.87
N GLN A 95 -24.93 4.04 4.59
CA GLN A 95 -24.30 4.24 3.28
C GLN A 95 -24.93 3.35 2.21
N ALA A 96 -24.81 3.81 0.96
CA ALA A 96 -25.12 2.95 -0.18
C ALA A 96 -24.14 1.77 -0.22
N ASP A 97 -24.67 0.55 -0.28
CA ASP A 97 -23.89 -0.69 -0.32
C ASP A 97 -22.75 -0.68 -1.34
N ARG A 98 -22.91 0.06 -2.43
CA ARG A 98 -21.91 0.16 -3.51
C ARG A 98 -20.59 0.79 -3.07
N ASP A 99 -20.59 1.80 -2.20
CA ASP A 99 -19.34 2.44 -1.76
C ASP A 99 -18.60 1.53 -0.77
N ARG A 100 -19.33 0.96 0.21
CA ARG A 100 -18.80 0.01 1.18
C ARG A 100 -18.19 -1.23 0.51
N VAL A 101 -18.99 -1.91 -0.33
CA VAL A 101 -18.52 -3.09 -1.08
C VAL A 101 -17.43 -2.71 -2.07
N GLY A 102 -17.52 -1.51 -2.66
CA GLY A 102 -16.52 -0.99 -3.58
C GLY A 102 -15.16 -0.79 -2.91
N LEU A 103 -15.12 -0.18 -1.72
CA LEU A 103 -13.90 0.00 -0.93
C LEU A 103 -13.29 -1.34 -0.51
N TRP A 104 -14.14 -2.25 -0.01
CA TRP A 104 -13.70 -3.59 0.37
C TRP A 104 -13.01 -4.30 -0.79
N LYS A 105 -13.66 -4.36 -1.95
CA LYS A 105 -13.12 -5.03 -3.14
C LYS A 105 -11.90 -4.32 -3.72
N ALA A 106 -11.89 -2.99 -3.78
CA ALA A 106 -10.75 -2.25 -4.28
C ALA A 106 -9.51 -2.49 -3.41
N ARG A 107 -9.67 -2.49 -2.08
CA ARG A 107 -8.59 -2.87 -1.15
C ARG A 107 -8.14 -4.30 -1.39
N GLN A 108 -9.05 -5.27 -1.55
CA GLN A 108 -8.68 -6.65 -1.85
C GLN A 108 -7.79 -6.77 -3.10
N MET A 109 -8.03 -5.97 -4.14
CA MET A 109 -7.17 -5.96 -5.33
C MET A 109 -5.78 -5.38 -5.03
N ALA A 110 -5.71 -4.28 -4.28
CA ALA A 110 -4.43 -3.71 -3.85
C ALA A 110 -3.62 -4.68 -2.99
N ASP A 111 -4.30 -5.39 -2.08
CA ASP A 111 -3.73 -6.44 -1.25
C ASP A 111 -3.25 -7.64 -2.08
N GLY A 112 -4.00 -8.03 -3.11
CA GLY A 112 -3.62 -9.11 -4.02
C GLY A 112 -2.36 -8.79 -4.83
N MET A 113 -2.17 -7.53 -5.19
CA MET A 113 -0.99 -7.03 -5.91
C MET A 113 0.20 -6.71 -4.99
N GLY A 114 0.01 -6.77 -3.67
CA GLY A 114 1.03 -6.38 -2.69
C GLY A 114 1.50 -4.94 -2.87
N MET A 115 0.56 -4.01 -3.08
CA MET A 115 0.85 -2.61 -3.38
C MET A 115 0.44 -1.69 -2.22
N PRO A 116 1.22 -0.65 -1.89
CA PRO A 116 0.74 0.42 -1.00
C PRO A 116 -0.55 1.06 -1.52
N TYR A 117 -1.51 1.34 -0.63
CA TYR A 117 -2.86 1.79 -1.03
C TYR A 117 -2.85 3.13 -1.75
N ASP A 118 -2.07 4.10 -1.29
CA ASP A 118 -1.92 5.40 -1.93
C ASP A 118 -1.39 5.29 -3.37
N VAL A 119 -0.43 4.37 -3.59
CA VAL A 119 0.15 4.08 -4.91
C VAL A 119 -0.89 3.43 -5.82
N PHE A 120 -1.59 2.40 -5.33
CA PHE A 120 -2.64 1.71 -6.09
C PHE A 120 -3.71 2.70 -6.56
N ILE A 121 -4.23 3.51 -5.63
CA ILE A 121 -5.29 4.46 -5.91
C ILE A 121 -4.80 5.55 -6.87
N ALA A 122 -3.57 6.06 -6.68
CA ALA A 122 -3.02 7.10 -7.54
C ALA A 122 -2.81 6.60 -8.98
N ILE A 123 -2.29 5.38 -9.17
CA ILE A 123 -2.13 4.79 -10.50
C ILE A 123 -3.50 4.61 -11.15
N ALA A 124 -4.45 4.01 -10.44
CA ALA A 124 -5.79 3.75 -10.95
C ALA A 124 -6.53 5.04 -11.36
N MET A 125 -6.45 6.10 -10.54
CA MET A 125 -7.05 7.41 -10.85
C MET A 125 -6.38 8.08 -12.06
N HIS A 126 -5.05 8.07 -12.13
CA HIS A 126 -4.32 8.62 -13.27
C HIS A 126 -4.71 7.93 -14.57
N TRP A 127 -4.79 6.60 -14.55
CA TRP A 127 -5.19 5.83 -15.73
C TRP A 127 -6.62 6.17 -16.15
N SER A 128 -7.53 6.27 -15.19
CA SER A 128 -8.93 6.62 -15.46
C SER A 128 -9.09 8.01 -16.09
N LEU A 129 -8.36 9.01 -15.61
CA LEU A 129 -8.40 10.36 -16.18
C LEU A 129 -7.70 10.43 -17.54
N ARG A 130 -6.47 9.94 -17.66
CA ARG A 130 -5.64 10.18 -18.84
C ARG A 130 -5.95 9.25 -20.01
N LYS A 131 -6.19 7.98 -19.74
CA LYS A 131 -6.36 6.95 -20.77
C LYS A 131 -7.82 6.73 -21.11
N CYS A 132 -8.70 6.66 -20.10
CA CYS A 132 -10.14 6.57 -20.34
C CYS A 132 -10.81 7.93 -20.60
N LYS A 133 -10.05 9.04 -20.52
CA LYS A 133 -10.52 10.41 -20.78
C LYS A 133 -11.81 10.75 -20.03
N LYS A 134 -11.91 10.33 -18.77
CA LYS A 134 -13.08 10.61 -17.95
C LYS A 134 -13.00 12.03 -17.40
N ASP A 135 -14.13 12.74 -17.44
CA ASP A 135 -14.29 14.06 -16.83
C ASP A 135 -14.58 14.01 -15.32
N TYR A 136 -14.40 12.84 -14.69
CA TYR A 136 -14.65 12.64 -13.27
C TYR A 136 -13.67 11.62 -12.67
N LEU A 137 -13.33 11.82 -11.39
CA LEU A 137 -12.51 10.86 -10.66
C LEU A 137 -13.29 9.57 -10.33
N PRO A 138 -12.66 8.40 -10.46
CA PRO A 138 -13.33 7.12 -10.25
C PRO A 138 -13.74 6.91 -8.79
N ARG A 139 -14.97 6.43 -8.59
CA ARG A 139 -15.47 5.90 -7.33
C ARG A 139 -14.76 4.59 -6.97
N PRO A 140 -14.78 4.13 -5.70
CA PRO A 140 -14.12 2.88 -5.30
C PRO A 140 -14.55 1.68 -6.14
N SER A 141 -15.83 1.59 -6.50
CA SER A 141 -16.38 0.54 -7.38
C SER A 141 -15.78 0.49 -8.79
N HIS A 142 -15.11 1.56 -9.23
CA HIS A 142 -14.47 1.64 -10.54
C HIS A 142 -13.00 1.23 -10.52
N LEU A 143 -12.39 1.06 -9.35
CA LEU A 143 -10.95 0.82 -9.19
C LEU A 143 -10.53 -0.63 -9.45
N TYR A 144 -11.48 -1.56 -9.60
CA TYR A 144 -11.20 -3.00 -9.75
C TYR A 144 -11.77 -3.58 -11.05
N ASN A 145 -12.01 -2.76 -12.07
CA ASN A 145 -12.31 -3.30 -13.39
C ASN A 145 -11.07 -3.99 -13.98
N PHE A 146 -11.26 -5.07 -14.74
CA PHE A 146 -10.16 -5.94 -15.17
C PHE A 146 -9.08 -5.20 -15.98
N ASP A 147 -9.47 -4.43 -16.99
CA ASP A 147 -8.52 -3.69 -17.84
C ASP A 147 -7.70 -2.68 -17.05
N LEU A 148 -8.31 -1.98 -16.10
CA LEU A 148 -7.62 -1.08 -15.19
C LEU A 148 -6.65 -1.82 -14.29
N LEU A 149 -7.02 -2.99 -13.77
CA LEU A 149 -6.14 -3.78 -12.90
C LEU A 149 -4.90 -4.28 -13.66
N THR A 150 -5.05 -4.71 -14.91
CA THR A 150 -3.92 -5.07 -15.77
C THR A 150 -2.96 -3.89 -15.92
N ALA A 151 -3.49 -2.72 -16.29
CA ALA A 151 -2.68 -1.53 -16.47
C ALA A 151 -2.04 -1.02 -15.17
N VAL A 152 -2.73 -1.17 -14.04
CA VAL A 152 -2.21 -0.86 -12.70
C VAL A 152 -1.04 -1.78 -12.37
N ASN A 153 -1.15 -3.08 -12.65
CA ASN A 153 -0.08 -4.05 -12.40
C ASN A 153 1.16 -3.76 -13.27
N GLU A 154 0.98 -3.51 -14.56
CA GLU A 154 2.08 -3.14 -15.46
C GLU A 154 2.80 -1.87 -14.96
N THR A 155 2.03 -0.83 -14.62
CA THR A 155 2.60 0.42 -14.09
C THR A 155 3.31 0.20 -12.76
N TRP A 156 2.84 -0.73 -11.94
CA TRP A 156 3.46 -1.08 -10.66
C TRP A 156 4.79 -1.82 -10.85
N GLU A 157 4.85 -2.77 -11.76
CA GLU A 157 6.07 -3.47 -12.13
C GLU A 157 7.12 -2.50 -12.67
N ASP A 158 6.72 -1.59 -13.57
CA ASP A 158 7.59 -0.53 -14.10
C ASP A 158 8.09 0.39 -12.99
N ARG A 159 7.22 0.85 -12.09
CA ARG A 159 7.60 1.72 -10.97
C ARG A 159 8.59 1.05 -10.03
N GLN A 160 8.43 -0.26 -9.78
CA GLN A 160 9.36 -1.02 -8.95
C GLN A 160 10.75 -1.10 -9.57
N THR A 161 10.96 -0.83 -10.86
CA THR A 161 12.31 -0.76 -11.45
C THR A 161 13.06 0.51 -11.06
N GLY A 162 12.35 1.63 -10.90
CA GLY A 162 12.94 2.95 -10.64
C GLY A 162 12.85 3.41 -9.18
N ILE A 163 11.84 2.97 -8.45
CA ILE A 163 11.56 3.41 -7.07
C ILE A 163 11.66 2.20 -6.15
N LEU A 164 12.43 2.34 -5.06
CA LEU A 164 12.39 1.38 -3.96
C LEU A 164 11.29 1.79 -2.99
N TYR A 165 10.25 0.96 -2.88
CA TYR A 165 9.28 1.03 -1.80
C TYR A 165 9.80 0.22 -0.62
N VAL A 166 9.55 0.65 0.61
CA VAL A 166 9.95 -0.11 1.82
C VAL A 166 8.82 -0.08 2.83
N GLY A 167 8.72 -1.13 3.65
CA GLY A 167 7.86 -1.11 4.82
C GLY A 167 8.28 0.03 5.75
N LYS A 168 7.30 0.75 6.29
CA LYS A 168 7.53 1.89 7.18
C LYS A 168 7.49 1.52 8.65
N ASP A 169 6.87 0.38 9.01
CA ASP A 169 6.80 -0.08 10.39
C ASP A 169 8.21 -0.39 10.96
N ASP A 170 8.49 0.07 12.18
CA ASP A 170 9.76 -0.14 12.87
C ASP A 170 10.11 -1.61 13.06
N ARG A 171 9.12 -2.51 13.04
CA ARG A 171 9.35 -3.96 13.05
C ARG A 171 10.20 -4.45 11.88
N PHE A 172 10.28 -3.71 10.77
CA PHE A 172 11.16 -4.07 9.65
C PHE A 172 12.61 -3.64 9.85
N LYS A 173 12.95 -2.98 10.96
CA LYS A 173 14.33 -2.66 11.33
C LYS A 173 15.02 -3.88 11.92
N ASN A 174 16.30 -4.03 11.62
CA ASN A 174 17.16 -5.11 12.12
C ASN A 174 17.10 -5.22 13.66
N GLU A 175 17.02 -4.09 14.37
CA GLU A 175 16.94 -4.04 15.83
C GLU A 175 15.68 -4.69 16.41
N ARG A 176 14.58 -4.68 15.64
CA ARG A 176 13.28 -5.24 16.03
C ARG A 176 12.98 -6.56 15.33
N TYR A 177 13.98 -7.13 14.67
CA TYR A 177 13.85 -8.40 13.98
C TYR A 177 13.58 -9.53 14.98
N ALA A 178 12.48 -10.26 14.76
CA ALA A 178 12.00 -11.31 15.66
C ALA A 178 11.76 -12.63 14.91
N ALA A 179 12.41 -12.80 13.75
CA ALA A 179 12.23 -13.96 12.86
C ALA A 179 10.76 -14.24 12.50
N SER A 180 9.96 -13.18 12.34
CA SER A 180 8.58 -13.32 11.87
C SER A 180 8.55 -13.66 10.38
N PRO A 181 7.65 -14.55 9.92
CA PRO A 181 7.46 -14.82 8.49
C PRO A 181 7.18 -13.57 7.65
N ILE A 182 6.59 -12.53 8.24
CA ILE A 182 6.33 -11.24 7.57
C ILE A 182 7.65 -10.48 7.34
N GLN A 183 8.55 -10.47 8.33
CA GLN A 183 9.87 -9.83 8.22
C GLN A 183 10.73 -10.57 7.20
N ASP A 184 10.72 -11.90 7.21
CA ASP A 184 11.45 -12.70 6.22
C ASP A 184 10.94 -12.46 4.80
N ALA A 185 9.62 -12.43 4.60
CA ALA A 185 9.05 -12.10 3.30
C ALA A 185 9.43 -10.69 2.82
N HIS A 186 9.53 -9.72 3.74
CA HIS A 186 9.99 -8.37 3.42
C HIS A 186 11.47 -8.35 3.03
N HIS A 187 12.33 -9.07 3.76
CA HIS A 187 13.75 -9.19 3.41
C HIS A 187 13.93 -9.82 2.03
N GLU A 188 13.24 -10.93 1.74
CA GLU A 188 13.28 -11.59 0.43
C GLU A 188 12.81 -10.66 -0.69
N TRP A 189 11.74 -9.88 -0.43
CA TRP A 189 11.28 -8.89 -1.38
C TRP A 189 12.33 -7.80 -1.64
N LEU A 190 12.97 -7.26 -0.61
CA LEU A 190 14.05 -6.27 -0.78
C LEU A 190 15.24 -6.84 -1.53
N LEU A 191 15.66 -8.06 -1.23
CA LEU A 191 16.73 -8.77 -1.96
C LEU A 191 16.37 -8.91 -3.44
N ASN A 192 15.13 -9.28 -3.76
CA ASN A 192 14.68 -9.34 -5.15
C ASN A 192 14.65 -7.96 -5.82
N GLN A 193 14.28 -6.89 -5.11
CA GLN A 193 14.35 -5.53 -5.67
C GLN A 193 15.79 -5.08 -5.93
N ILE A 194 16.73 -5.39 -5.03
CA ILE A 194 18.17 -5.13 -5.24
C ILE A 194 18.66 -5.85 -6.50
N GLY A 195 18.28 -7.12 -6.68
CA GLY A 195 18.67 -7.92 -7.85
C GLY A 195 18.14 -7.38 -9.19
N LYS A 196 17.07 -6.58 -9.18
CA LYS A 196 16.53 -5.91 -10.38
C LYS A 196 17.29 -4.62 -10.75
N ARG A 197 18.20 -4.13 -9.91
CA ARG A 197 18.90 -2.86 -10.16
C ARG A 197 20.19 -3.08 -10.94
N SER A 198 20.47 -2.15 -11.85
CA SER A 198 21.75 -2.09 -12.56
C SER A 198 22.92 -1.73 -11.64
N ASN A 199 22.69 -0.90 -10.62
CA ASN A 199 23.68 -0.56 -9.60
C ASN A 199 23.16 -0.90 -8.19
N PRO A 200 23.36 -2.14 -7.70
CA PRO A 200 22.84 -2.58 -6.40
C PRO A 200 23.61 -1.99 -5.20
N ALA A 201 24.87 -1.59 -5.37
CA ALA A 201 25.75 -1.21 -4.26
C ALA A 201 25.21 -0.03 -3.43
N ARG A 202 24.75 1.05 -4.11
CA ARG A 202 24.16 2.21 -3.42
C ARG A 202 22.88 1.87 -2.66
N LEU A 203 22.07 0.96 -3.21
CA LEU A 203 20.83 0.53 -2.57
C LEU A 203 21.12 -0.31 -1.32
N ILE A 204 22.10 -1.21 -1.43
CA ILE A 204 22.59 -2.01 -0.31
C ILE A 204 23.14 -1.11 0.80
N ALA A 205 24.00 -0.14 0.47
CA ALA A 205 24.54 0.80 1.44
C ALA A 205 23.44 1.51 2.23
N ASN A 206 22.41 2.00 1.54
CA ASN A 206 21.23 2.58 2.19
C ASN A 206 20.50 1.55 3.09
N LEU A 207 20.16 0.36 2.57
CA LEU A 207 19.36 -0.62 3.30
C LEU A 207 20.06 -1.23 4.52
N VAL A 208 21.39 -1.40 4.45
CA VAL A 208 22.19 -1.99 5.53
C VAL A 208 22.60 -0.94 6.56
N TYR A 209 23.10 0.22 6.11
CA TYR A 209 23.73 1.19 7.03
C TYR A 209 22.80 2.30 7.48
N THR A 210 21.98 2.84 6.58
CA THR A 210 21.14 4.01 6.88
C THR A 210 19.75 3.61 7.34
N ALA A 211 19.06 2.79 6.55
CA ALA A 211 17.74 2.30 6.87
C ALA A 211 17.76 1.12 7.84
N GLN A 212 18.87 0.37 7.92
CA GLN A 212 19.05 -0.79 8.81
C GLN A 212 17.87 -1.79 8.74
N MET A 213 17.44 -2.11 7.52
CA MET A 213 16.32 -3.03 7.24
C MET A 213 16.77 -4.39 6.70
N LEU A 214 18.05 -4.53 6.33
CA LEU A 214 18.63 -5.79 5.90
C LEU A 214 19.91 -6.08 6.68
N PRO A 215 20.09 -7.30 7.21
CA PRO A 215 21.37 -7.75 7.75
C PRO A 215 22.40 -7.94 6.63
N ALA A 216 23.66 -7.56 6.90
CA ALA A 216 24.76 -7.69 5.92
C ALA A 216 25.00 -9.15 5.51
N GLU A 217 24.78 -10.09 6.43
CA GLU A 217 24.95 -11.52 6.20
C GLU A 217 24.01 -12.04 5.10
N LYS A 218 22.75 -11.55 5.08
CA LYS A 218 21.77 -11.91 4.04
C LYS A 218 22.19 -11.35 2.67
N ILE A 219 22.84 -10.18 2.62
CA ILE A 219 23.37 -9.61 1.37
C ILE A 219 24.53 -10.45 0.83
N VAL A 220 25.52 -10.75 1.67
CA VAL A 220 26.70 -11.54 1.29
C VAL A 220 26.28 -12.93 0.80
N GLY A 221 25.33 -13.56 1.47
CA GLY A 221 24.79 -14.86 1.05
C GLY A 221 24.11 -14.85 -0.32
N ARG A 222 23.50 -13.72 -0.73
CA ARG A 222 22.72 -13.61 -1.97
C ARG A 222 23.53 -13.09 -3.17
N PHE A 223 24.40 -12.11 -2.95
CA PHE A 223 25.12 -11.38 -4.02
C PHE A 223 26.63 -11.57 -3.98
N GLY A 224 27.17 -12.26 -2.97
CA GLY A 224 28.60 -12.44 -2.76
C GLY A 224 29.27 -11.24 -2.07
N PRO A 225 30.53 -11.41 -1.63
CA PRO A 225 31.23 -10.40 -0.84
C PRO A 225 31.62 -9.14 -1.65
N GLU A 226 31.86 -9.27 -2.95
CA GLU A 226 32.31 -8.14 -3.80
C GLU A 226 31.29 -7.00 -3.91
N VAL A 227 30.00 -7.34 -3.91
CA VAL A 227 28.92 -6.34 -3.98
C VAL A 227 28.80 -5.60 -2.64
N MET A 228 29.05 -6.30 -1.53
CA MET A 228 29.10 -5.71 -0.20
C MET A 228 30.27 -4.74 -0.06
N GLN A 229 31.47 -5.12 -0.54
CA GLN A 229 32.63 -4.24 -0.55
C GLN A 229 32.35 -2.93 -1.33
N ARG A 230 31.72 -3.03 -2.51
CA ARG A 230 31.30 -1.85 -3.27
C ARG A 230 30.27 -1.00 -2.54
N ALA A 231 29.41 -1.61 -1.71
CA ALA A 231 28.46 -0.88 -0.87
C ALA A 231 29.18 -0.15 0.28
N ASP A 232 30.24 -0.74 0.84
CA ASP A 232 31.07 -0.11 1.88
C ASP A 232 31.80 1.12 1.35
N ASP A 233 32.29 1.06 0.11
CA ASP A 233 32.99 2.18 -0.55
C ASP A 233 32.11 3.40 -0.81
N VAL A 234 30.77 3.21 -0.83
CA VAL A 234 29.78 4.28 -1.13
C VAL A 234 28.92 4.66 0.07
N ARG A 235 29.25 4.15 1.27
CA ARG A 235 28.54 4.44 2.53
C ARG A 235 28.60 5.92 2.92
#